data_AF-A0A9W8B8Z4-F1
#
_entry.id   AF-A0A9W8B8Z4-F1
#
_cell.length_a   1.000
_cell.length_b   1.000
_cell.length_c   1.000
_cell.angle_alpha   90.00
_cell.angle_beta   90.00
_cell.angle_gamma   90.00
#
_symmetry.space_group_name_H-M   'P 1'
#
loop_
_entity.id
_entity.type
_entity.pdbx_description
1 polymer ?
#
loop_
_entity_poly.entity_id
_entity_poly.type
_entity_poly.pdbx_seq_one_letter_code
_entity_poly.pdbx_strand_id
1 'polypeptide(L)'
;MTKGAGTVVGRVGYLEQSPWIMNDTMRANILFGREFDENFYWQVVDACALTQDLESWPDRDLTMIGERGINISGGQRARLALARTVYSQADIYILDDPLSAVDALVKRHILDNVILSSGLLGNKLRIVTTHAESMLPFCNQVVTLSDGTASIQQQEPKEHKYTAPIASSASAEAATSSTLQESDKTSTSAFLDNEESSSAEDKVVEESKDKPKDKQPSQNTPSLMDNVRFIVDLCSLRIVVSIIIAALVKPISKFILDGYKMDALKANALSGTVDNAAVLWYLKINLLIRVTNHVSNMIERY
;
A
#
# COMPACT_ATOMS: atom_id res chain seq x y z
N MET A 1 -5.56 28.69 17.80
CA MET A 1 -6.06 29.67 16.81
C MET A 1 -6.84 28.91 15.75
N THR A 2 -8.11 29.23 15.50
CA THR A 2 -9.00 28.50 14.56
C THR A 2 -9.47 29.35 13.39
N LYS A 3 -8.92 30.55 13.20
CA LYS A 3 -9.28 31.48 12.13
C LYS A 3 -8.13 31.63 11.15
N GLY A 4 -8.41 31.38 9.88
CA GLY A 4 -7.52 31.59 8.73
C GLY A 4 -8.37 31.62 7.47
N ALA A 5 -7.93 32.38 6.47
CA ALA A 5 -8.57 32.43 5.15
C ALA A 5 -7.54 31.99 4.11
N GLY A 6 -7.94 31.09 3.21
CA GLY A 6 -7.12 30.62 2.10
C GLY A 6 -8.00 30.52 0.85
N THR A 7 -7.41 30.80 -0.32
CA THR A 7 -8.07 30.67 -1.61
C THR A 7 -7.32 29.65 -2.44
N VAL A 8 -8.04 28.72 -3.07
CA VAL A 8 -7.48 27.75 -4.02
C VAL A 8 -8.12 28.02 -5.37
N VAL A 9 -7.31 28.17 -6.40
CA VAL A 9 -7.76 28.42 -7.78
C VAL A 9 -7.19 27.33 -8.68
N GLY A 10 -8.06 26.62 -9.38
CA GLY A 10 -7.69 25.51 -10.28
C GLY A 10 -8.17 24.15 -9.77
N ARG A 11 -7.97 23.12 -10.61
CA ARG A 11 -8.32 21.74 -10.27
C ARG A 11 -7.20 21.11 -9.45
N VAL A 12 -7.58 20.33 -8.44
CA VAL A 12 -6.66 19.64 -7.54
C VAL A 12 -6.67 18.14 -7.83
N GLY A 13 -5.50 17.59 -8.12
CA GLY A 13 -5.25 16.15 -8.13
C GLY A 13 -4.65 15.75 -6.79
N TYR A 14 -5.19 14.70 -6.18
CA TYR A 14 -4.73 14.21 -4.88
C TYR A 14 -4.33 12.74 -4.98
N LEU A 15 -3.15 12.43 -4.44
CA LEU A 15 -2.66 11.08 -4.26
C LEU A 15 -2.54 10.79 -2.77
N GLU A 16 -3.26 9.76 -2.32
CA GLU A 16 -3.24 9.27 -0.94
C GLU A 16 -2.01 8.38 -0.68
N GLN A 17 -1.54 8.37 0.58
CA GLN A 17 -0.48 7.47 1.03
C GLN A 17 -0.84 5.99 0.86
N SER A 18 -2.12 5.65 1.01
CA SER A 18 -2.65 4.29 0.83
C SER A 18 -3.82 4.30 -0.15
N PRO A 19 -3.54 4.27 -1.46
CA PRO A 19 -4.56 4.53 -2.46
C PRO A 19 -5.54 3.37 -2.62
N TRP A 20 -6.83 3.72 -2.72
CA TRP A 20 -7.88 2.79 -3.12
C TRP A 20 -7.88 2.55 -4.64
N ILE A 21 -8.06 1.29 -5.04
CA ILE A 21 -8.13 0.86 -6.43
C ILE A 21 -9.53 0.34 -6.74
N MET A 22 -10.09 0.76 -7.87
CA MET A 22 -11.41 0.35 -8.32
C MET A 22 -11.35 -1.08 -8.84
N ASN A 23 -12.41 -1.86 -8.60
CA ASN A 23 -12.59 -3.21 -9.14
C ASN A 23 -12.99 -3.15 -10.63
N ASP A 24 -12.04 -2.77 -11.48
CA ASP A 24 -12.19 -2.56 -12.91
C ASP A 24 -10.83 -2.82 -13.60
N THR A 25 -10.79 -2.68 -14.92
CA THR A 25 -9.56 -2.74 -15.71
C THR A 25 -8.53 -1.72 -15.25
N MET A 26 -7.25 -2.00 -15.51
CA MET A 26 -6.18 -1.03 -15.27
C MET A 26 -6.44 0.29 -16.01
N ARG A 27 -6.86 0.22 -17.28
CA ARG A 27 -7.22 1.40 -18.08
C ARG A 27 -8.31 2.23 -17.42
N ALA A 28 -9.40 1.61 -16.99
CA ALA A 28 -10.49 2.31 -16.29
C ALA A 28 -10.01 2.95 -14.98
N ASN A 29 -9.12 2.27 -14.25
CA ASN A 29 -8.49 2.80 -13.04
C ASN A 29 -7.65 4.05 -13.30
N ILE A 30 -6.94 4.14 -14.42
CA ILE A 30 -6.13 5.32 -14.79
C ILE A 30 -7.03 6.45 -15.34
N LEU A 31 -7.95 6.12 -16.24
CA LEU A 31 -8.86 7.09 -16.86
C LEU A 31 -9.78 7.75 -15.83
N PHE A 32 -10.32 6.95 -14.91
CA PHE A 32 -11.17 7.40 -13.81
C PHE A 32 -12.31 8.32 -14.26
N GLY A 33 -12.98 7.93 -15.35
CA GLY A 33 -14.10 8.67 -15.96
C GLY A 33 -13.70 9.75 -16.97
N ARG A 34 -12.41 9.93 -17.27
CA ARG A 34 -11.93 10.78 -18.37
C ARG A 34 -11.93 10.04 -19.71
N GLU A 35 -11.94 10.82 -20.78
CA GLU A 35 -11.81 10.29 -22.14
C GLU A 35 -10.43 9.64 -22.36
N PHE A 36 -10.39 8.60 -23.19
CA PHE A 36 -9.16 7.89 -23.52
C PHE A 36 -8.39 8.63 -24.62
N ASP A 37 -7.39 9.39 -24.21
CA ASP A 37 -6.30 9.87 -25.07
C ASP A 37 -5.17 8.83 -25.06
N GLU A 38 -5.04 8.09 -26.16
CA GLU A 38 -4.06 7.01 -26.32
C GLU A 38 -2.61 7.47 -26.15
N ASN A 39 -2.25 8.60 -26.77
CA ASN A 39 -0.87 9.10 -26.73
C ASN A 39 -0.49 9.50 -25.32
N PHE A 40 -1.35 10.28 -24.66
CA PHE A 40 -1.08 10.72 -23.30
C PHE A 40 -1.17 9.57 -22.30
N TYR A 41 -2.08 8.62 -22.51
CA TYR A 41 -2.22 7.43 -21.67
C TYR A 41 -0.93 6.62 -21.63
N TRP A 42 -0.38 6.27 -22.79
CA TRP A 42 0.86 5.50 -22.85
C TRP A 42 2.08 6.27 -22.32
N GLN A 43 2.12 7.59 -22.51
CA GLN A 43 3.13 8.44 -21.88
C GLN A 43 3.05 8.39 -20.34
N VAL A 44 1.85 8.44 -19.77
CA VAL A 44 1.64 8.36 -18.32
C VAL A 44 2.00 6.98 -17.77
N VAL A 45 1.61 5.90 -18.47
CA VAL A 45 1.95 4.52 -18.11
C VAL A 45 3.45 4.32 -18.07
N ASP A 46 4.17 4.81 -19.08
CA ASP A 46 5.63 4.72 -19.15
C ASP A 46 6.31 5.57 -18.08
N ALA A 47 5.89 6.83 -17.91
CA ALA A 47 6.45 7.72 -16.89
C ALA A 47 6.26 7.19 -15.46
N CYS A 48 5.16 6.46 -15.20
CA CYS A 48 4.90 5.80 -13.91
C CYS A 48 5.54 4.42 -13.77
N ALA A 49 6.38 4.01 -14.73
CA ALA A 49 7.06 2.70 -14.76
C ALA A 49 6.11 1.49 -14.71
N LEU A 50 4.92 1.58 -15.32
CA LEU A 50 3.94 0.48 -15.33
C LEU A 50 4.08 -0.47 -16.53
N THR A 51 4.92 -0.12 -17.51
CA THR A 51 5.13 -0.89 -18.75
C THR A 51 5.54 -2.34 -18.49
N GLN A 52 6.45 -2.58 -17.54
CA GLN A 52 6.89 -3.93 -17.19
C GLN A 52 5.80 -4.74 -16.49
N ASP A 53 4.97 -4.09 -15.66
CA ASP A 53 3.85 -4.79 -15.00
C ASP A 53 2.82 -5.25 -16.05
N LEU A 54 2.56 -4.41 -17.06
CA LEU A 54 1.64 -4.73 -18.16
C LEU A 54 2.07 -5.95 -18.98
N GLU A 55 3.37 -6.13 -19.19
CA GLU A 55 3.90 -7.29 -19.90
C GLU A 55 3.68 -8.61 -19.14
N SER A 56 3.60 -8.52 -17.81
CA SER A 56 3.35 -9.69 -16.95
C SER A 56 1.87 -10.06 -16.86
N TRP A 57 0.96 -9.17 -17.27
CA TRP A 57 -0.48 -9.38 -17.15
C TRP A 57 -1.10 -9.94 -18.43
N PRO A 58 -2.08 -10.87 -18.33
CA PRO A 58 -2.61 -11.60 -19.47
C PRO A 58 -3.26 -10.70 -20.53
N ASP A 59 -4.03 -9.69 -20.09
CA ASP A 59 -4.77 -8.77 -20.97
C ASP A 59 -4.13 -7.38 -21.01
N ARG A 60 -2.86 -7.26 -20.61
CA ARG A 60 -2.13 -5.99 -20.51
C ARG A 60 -2.98 -4.95 -19.76
N ASP A 61 -3.30 -3.83 -20.38
CA ASP A 61 -4.00 -2.71 -19.74
C ASP A 61 -5.51 -2.90 -19.59
N LEU A 62 -6.06 -3.93 -20.24
CA LEU A 62 -7.45 -4.37 -20.06
C LEU A 62 -7.60 -5.42 -18.96
N THR A 63 -6.49 -5.80 -18.29
CA THR A 63 -6.54 -6.74 -17.16
C THR A 63 -7.38 -6.17 -16.03
N MET A 64 -8.33 -6.98 -15.55
CA MET A 64 -9.15 -6.67 -14.37
C MET A 64 -8.29 -6.64 -13.11
N ILE A 65 -8.46 -5.62 -12.27
CA ILE A 65 -7.75 -5.47 -11.00
C ILE A 65 -8.75 -5.52 -9.84
N GLY A 66 -8.40 -6.23 -8.76
CA GLY A 66 -9.23 -6.29 -7.54
C GLY A 66 -9.88 -7.66 -7.34
N GLU A 67 -11.04 -7.69 -6.67
CA GLU A 67 -11.68 -8.94 -6.21
C GLU A 67 -11.95 -9.97 -7.31
N ARG A 68 -12.24 -9.51 -8.53
CA ARG A 68 -12.50 -10.36 -9.71
C ARG A 68 -11.30 -10.46 -10.65
N GLY A 69 -10.20 -9.82 -10.29
CA GLY A 69 -9.05 -9.62 -11.14
C GLY A 69 -7.78 -10.14 -10.50
N ILE A 70 -6.65 -9.63 -10.99
CA ILE A 70 -5.36 -9.90 -10.37
C ILE A 70 -5.20 -9.11 -9.08
N ASN A 71 -4.52 -9.74 -8.11
CA ASN A 71 -4.02 -9.04 -6.94
C ASN A 71 -2.71 -8.35 -7.29
N ILE A 72 -2.61 -7.06 -7.00
CA ILE A 72 -1.42 -6.25 -7.28
C ILE A 72 -0.67 -5.90 -6.00
N SER A 73 0.65 -5.78 -6.11
CA SER A 73 1.54 -5.45 -5.00
C SER A 73 1.29 -4.02 -4.47
N GLY A 74 1.86 -3.69 -3.30
CA GLY A 74 1.78 -2.33 -2.76
C GLY A 74 2.38 -1.28 -3.71
N GLY A 75 3.56 -1.57 -4.27
CA GLY A 75 4.23 -0.67 -5.22
C GLY A 75 3.48 -0.54 -6.56
N GLN A 76 2.81 -1.59 -7.03
CA GLN A 76 1.94 -1.50 -8.21
C GLN A 76 0.71 -0.63 -7.94
N ARG A 77 0.06 -0.77 -6.77
CA ARG A 77 -1.05 0.10 -6.36
C ARG A 77 -0.66 1.56 -6.30
N ALA A 78 0.49 1.86 -5.69
CA ALA A 78 1.01 3.22 -5.60
C ALA A 78 1.24 3.83 -7.00
N ARG A 79 1.88 3.08 -7.91
CA ARG A 79 2.12 3.54 -9.30
C ARG A 79 0.84 3.71 -10.10
N LEU A 80 -0.13 2.80 -9.96
CA LEU A 80 -1.43 2.90 -10.63
C LEU A 80 -2.22 4.14 -10.17
N ALA A 81 -2.20 4.42 -8.87
CA ALA A 81 -2.84 5.60 -8.31
C ALA A 81 -2.11 6.90 -8.69
N LEU A 82 -0.78 6.87 -8.77
CA LEU A 82 -0.01 7.98 -9.31
C LEU A 82 -0.37 8.25 -10.78
N ALA A 83 -0.43 7.21 -11.61
CA ALA A 83 -0.84 7.31 -13.01
C ALA A 83 -2.24 7.92 -13.14
N ARG A 84 -3.21 7.46 -12.33
CA ARG A 84 -4.55 8.05 -12.23
C ARG A 84 -4.49 9.55 -11.90
N THR A 85 -3.66 9.92 -10.93
CA THR A 85 -3.52 11.31 -10.49
C THR A 85 -2.95 12.16 -11.62
N VAL A 86 -1.87 11.72 -12.28
CA VAL A 86 -1.23 12.43 -13.41
C VAL A 86 -2.19 12.56 -14.59
N TYR A 87 -2.95 11.51 -14.89
CA TYR A 87 -3.92 11.52 -16.00
C TYR A 87 -5.08 12.52 -15.80
N SER A 88 -5.34 12.92 -14.56
CA SER A 88 -6.35 13.93 -14.23
C SER A 88 -6.05 15.32 -14.82
N GLN A 89 -4.80 15.59 -15.22
CA GLN A 89 -4.34 16.86 -15.78
C GLN A 89 -4.80 18.08 -14.93
N ALA A 90 -4.70 17.94 -13.62
CA ALA A 90 -4.97 18.99 -12.66
C ALA A 90 -3.99 20.17 -12.79
N ASP A 91 -4.31 21.28 -12.14
CA ASP A 91 -3.45 22.47 -12.05
C ASP A 91 -2.53 22.39 -10.82
N ILE A 92 -3.04 21.78 -9.75
CA ILE A 92 -2.40 21.59 -8.46
C ILE A 92 -2.37 20.10 -8.14
N TYR A 93 -1.21 19.59 -7.72
CA TYR A 93 -1.01 18.21 -7.30
C TYR A 93 -0.60 18.16 -5.84
N ILE A 94 -1.33 17.38 -5.04
CA ILE A 94 -0.99 17.08 -3.66
C ILE A 94 -0.65 15.60 -3.61
N LEU A 95 0.62 15.27 -3.34
CA LEU A 95 1.14 13.91 -3.37
C LEU A 95 1.57 13.49 -1.96
N ASP A 96 0.86 12.54 -1.36
CA ASP A 96 1.14 12.06 -0.02
C ASP A 96 2.02 10.81 -0.03
N ASP A 97 3.30 11.00 0.26
CA ASP A 97 4.39 10.02 0.24
C ASP A 97 4.37 9.06 -0.99
N PRO A 98 4.43 9.62 -2.22
CA PRO A 98 4.23 8.87 -3.48
C PRO A 98 5.25 7.75 -3.72
N LEU A 99 6.38 7.79 -3.04
CA LEU A 99 7.56 6.96 -3.31
C LEU A 99 7.87 5.96 -2.18
N SER A 100 7.01 5.81 -1.18
CA SER A 100 7.25 4.95 -0.02
C SER A 100 7.31 3.46 -0.38
N ALA A 101 6.38 2.99 -1.22
CA ALA A 101 6.16 1.58 -1.51
C ALA A 101 6.87 1.04 -2.77
N VAL A 102 7.76 1.83 -3.39
CA VAL A 102 8.45 1.49 -4.65
C VAL A 102 9.96 1.29 -4.44
N ASP A 103 10.60 0.51 -5.30
CA ASP A 103 12.04 0.27 -5.23
C ASP A 103 12.88 1.47 -5.72
N ALA A 104 14.15 1.54 -5.32
CA ALA A 104 15.00 2.71 -5.59
C ALA A 104 15.14 3.06 -7.10
N LEU A 105 15.24 2.05 -7.97
CA LEU A 105 15.32 2.28 -9.43
C LEU A 105 14.01 2.86 -9.98
N VAL A 106 12.87 2.32 -9.54
CA VAL A 106 11.54 2.80 -9.91
C VAL A 106 11.29 4.20 -9.36
N LYS A 107 11.72 4.49 -8.12
CA LYS A 107 11.66 5.85 -7.52
C LYS A 107 12.35 6.87 -8.40
N ARG A 108 13.58 6.58 -8.83
CA ARG A 108 14.35 7.46 -9.72
C ARG A 108 13.60 7.74 -11.02
N HIS A 109 13.08 6.69 -11.66
CA HIS A 109 12.32 6.83 -12.91
C HIS A 109 11.10 7.73 -12.74
N ILE A 110 10.33 7.52 -11.67
CA ILE A 110 9.15 8.33 -11.36
C ILE A 110 9.52 9.78 -11.03
N LEU A 111 10.59 10.00 -10.27
CA LEU A 111 11.08 11.35 -9.99
C LEU A 111 11.41 12.08 -11.28
N ASP A 112 12.27 11.51 -12.13
CA ASP A 112 12.74 12.16 -13.36
C ASP A 112 11.62 12.40 -14.38
N ASN A 113 10.69 11.44 -14.54
CA ASN A 113 9.68 11.48 -15.60
C ASN A 113 8.32 12.01 -15.16
N VAL A 114 8.02 12.09 -13.86
CA VAL A 114 6.73 12.58 -13.35
C VAL A 114 6.89 13.82 -12.49
N ILE A 115 7.64 13.74 -11.39
CA ILE A 115 7.57 14.71 -10.29
C ILE A 115 8.50 15.91 -10.50
N LEU A 116 9.72 15.68 -10.99
CA LEU A 116 10.73 16.73 -11.17
C LEU A 116 10.39 17.65 -12.35
N SER A 117 11.13 18.75 -12.49
CA SER A 117 10.94 19.75 -13.55
C SER A 117 11.04 19.19 -14.97
N SER A 118 11.78 18.09 -15.17
CA SER A 118 11.87 17.36 -16.44
C SER A 118 10.66 16.49 -16.75
N GLY A 119 9.81 16.21 -15.76
CA GLY A 119 8.72 15.25 -15.86
C GLY A 119 7.41 15.85 -16.36
N LEU A 120 6.39 14.99 -16.46
CA LEU A 120 5.04 15.35 -16.91
C LEU A 120 4.40 16.44 -16.05
N LEU A 121 4.72 16.51 -14.75
CA LEU A 121 4.19 17.52 -13.86
C LEU A 121 5.08 18.76 -13.75
N GLY A 122 6.19 18.86 -14.51
CA GLY A 122 7.21 19.90 -14.35
C GLY A 122 6.70 21.34 -14.39
N ASN A 123 5.66 21.61 -15.19
CA ASN A 123 5.03 22.92 -15.34
C ASN A 123 3.78 23.14 -14.43
N LYS A 124 3.53 22.26 -13.46
CA LYS A 124 2.36 22.30 -12.56
C LYS A 124 2.75 22.64 -11.13
N LEU A 125 1.80 23.11 -10.32
CA LEU A 125 2.04 23.27 -8.88
C LEU A 125 2.02 21.89 -8.21
N ARG A 126 3.07 21.56 -7.47
CA ARG A 126 3.24 20.27 -6.81
C ARG A 126 3.53 20.50 -5.33
N ILE A 127 2.74 19.88 -4.47
CA ILE A 127 2.95 19.82 -3.02
C ILE A 127 3.18 18.35 -2.71
N VAL A 128 4.38 18.01 -2.25
CA VAL A 128 4.73 16.62 -1.94
C VAL A 128 5.09 16.53 -0.47
N THR A 129 4.38 15.68 0.26
CA THR A 129 4.78 15.25 1.60
C THR A 129 5.57 13.96 1.45
N THR A 130 6.77 13.90 2.03
CA THR A 130 7.58 12.68 2.00
C THR A 130 8.56 12.65 3.15
N HIS A 131 8.96 11.44 3.54
CA HIS A 131 10.10 11.20 4.41
C HIS A 131 11.42 11.04 3.62
N ALA A 132 11.37 11.01 2.29
CA ALA A 132 12.55 10.85 1.44
C ALA A 132 13.33 12.16 1.33
N GLU A 133 14.36 12.30 2.15
CA GLU A 133 15.30 13.44 2.12
C GLU A 133 15.97 13.60 0.74
N SER A 134 16.07 12.52 -0.04
CA SER A 134 16.66 12.53 -1.38
C SER A 134 15.95 13.46 -2.36
N MET A 135 14.69 13.83 -2.12
CA MET A 135 13.93 14.74 -2.98
C MET A 135 14.14 16.21 -2.61
N LEU A 136 14.55 16.51 -1.36
CA LEU A 136 14.67 17.88 -0.86
C LEU A 136 15.54 18.79 -1.74
N PRO A 137 16.71 18.36 -2.28
CA PRO A 137 17.55 19.24 -3.09
C PRO A 137 16.91 19.72 -4.40
N PHE A 138 15.82 19.10 -4.84
CA PHE A 138 15.14 19.41 -6.10
C PHE A 138 13.87 20.27 -5.90
N CYS A 139 13.49 20.53 -4.65
CA CYS A 139 12.30 21.33 -4.33
C CYS A 139 12.62 22.83 -4.38
N ASN A 140 11.73 23.64 -4.92
CA ASN A 140 11.84 25.11 -4.87
C ASN A 140 11.64 25.66 -3.44
N GLN A 141 10.79 24.99 -2.66
CA GLN A 141 10.46 25.37 -1.29
C GLN A 141 10.35 24.13 -0.42
N VAL A 142 10.87 24.23 0.81
CA VAL A 142 10.75 23.22 1.85
C VAL A 142 9.95 23.82 3.00
N VAL A 143 8.86 23.14 3.37
CA VAL A 143 8.02 23.52 4.50
C VAL A 143 8.22 22.50 5.61
N THR A 144 8.73 22.94 6.76
CA THR A 144 8.90 22.10 7.94
C THR A 144 7.82 22.42 8.94
N LEU A 145 7.06 21.41 9.37
CA LEU A 145 6.06 21.56 10.41
C LEU A 145 6.64 21.06 11.75
N SER A 146 6.59 21.88 12.79
CA SER A 146 7.07 21.55 14.14
C SER A 146 6.18 22.24 15.17
N ASP A 147 5.67 21.47 16.15
CA ASP A 147 4.84 21.97 17.26
C ASP A 147 3.62 22.82 16.82
N GLY A 148 2.99 22.44 15.71
CA GLY A 148 1.84 23.17 15.14
C GLY A 148 2.21 24.49 14.46
N THR A 149 3.51 24.77 14.29
CA THR A 149 4.04 25.90 13.52
C THR A 149 4.69 25.41 12.23
N ALA A 150 4.65 26.22 11.17
CA ALA A 150 5.29 25.92 9.90
C ALA A 150 6.40 26.93 9.63
N SER A 151 7.59 26.45 9.27
CA SER A 151 8.68 27.26 8.75
C SER A 151 8.86 26.98 7.27
N ILE A 152 9.13 28.03 6.48
CA ILE A 152 9.27 27.94 5.03
C ILE A 152 10.70 28.35 4.67
N GLN A 153 11.39 27.49 3.93
CA GLN A 153 12.70 27.75 3.37
C GLN A 153 12.59 27.73 1.85
N GLN A 154 12.97 28.83 1.21
CA GLN A 154 13.12 28.88 -0.24
C GLN A 154 14.55 28.49 -0.61
N GLN A 155 14.70 27.75 -1.69
CA GLN A 155 16.00 27.36 -2.20
C GLN A 155 15.96 27.30 -3.73
N GLU A 156 17.10 27.55 -4.36
CA GLU A 156 17.26 27.25 -5.78
C GLU A 156 17.32 25.74 -5.95
N PRO A 157 16.38 25.12 -6.68
CA PRO A 157 16.41 23.69 -6.90
C PRO A 157 17.67 23.35 -7.69
N LYS A 158 18.37 22.28 -7.29
CA LYS A 158 19.46 21.77 -8.11
C LYS A 158 18.89 21.33 -9.44
N GLU A 159 19.43 21.85 -10.54
CA GLU A 159 19.28 21.17 -11.82
C GLU A 159 19.93 19.80 -11.68
N HIS A 160 19.20 18.71 -11.97
CA HIS A 160 19.67 17.60 -12.81
C HIS A 160 18.85 16.32 -12.66
N LYS A 161 18.86 15.53 -13.75
CA LYS A 161 18.55 14.10 -13.81
C LYS A 161 19.11 13.39 -12.58
N TYR A 162 18.26 12.69 -11.83
CA TYR A 162 18.59 12.02 -10.58
C TYR A 162 19.65 10.92 -10.80
N THR A 163 20.92 11.21 -10.56
CA THR A 163 21.98 10.19 -10.47
C THR A 163 22.16 9.79 -9.02
N ALA A 164 21.47 8.74 -8.58
CA ALA A 164 21.87 8.05 -7.35
C ALA A 164 23.29 7.46 -7.56
N PRO A 165 24.13 7.38 -6.51
CA PRO A 165 25.39 6.67 -6.61
C PRO A 165 25.10 5.20 -6.89
N ILE A 166 25.55 4.71 -8.05
CA ILE A 166 25.64 3.28 -8.31
C ILE A 166 26.63 2.76 -7.26
N ALA A 167 26.17 1.90 -6.35
CA ALA A 167 27.08 1.13 -5.50
C ALA A 167 28.06 0.42 -6.44
N SER A 168 29.31 0.87 -6.40
CA SER A 168 30.38 0.41 -7.27
C SER A 168 30.68 -1.06 -6.98
N SER A 169 30.10 -1.96 -7.76
CA SER A 169 30.74 -3.23 -8.06
C SER A 169 31.90 -2.96 -9.03
N ALA A 170 33.01 -2.43 -8.49
CA ALA A 170 34.33 -2.78 -9.01
C ALA A 170 34.50 -4.28 -8.70
N SER A 171 34.74 -5.17 -9.65
CA SER A 171 35.77 -5.12 -10.68
C SER A 171 35.36 -5.93 -11.91
N ALA A 172 35.23 -5.27 -13.05
CA ALA A 172 35.19 -5.92 -14.36
C ALA A 172 36.06 -5.14 -15.36
N GLU A 173 37.33 -4.97 -15.03
CA GLU A 173 38.36 -4.57 -15.99
C GLU A 173 39.66 -5.31 -15.68
N ALA A 174 39.79 -6.52 -16.22
CA ALA A 174 41.08 -7.13 -16.55
C ALA A 174 40.83 -8.34 -17.45
N ALA A 175 41.03 -8.16 -18.76
CA ALA A 175 41.62 -9.12 -19.70
C ALA A 175 41.03 -8.99 -21.11
N THR A 176 41.37 -7.89 -21.79
CA THR A 176 41.61 -7.92 -23.23
C THR A 176 43.11 -8.12 -23.42
N SER A 177 43.53 -9.31 -23.80
CA SER A 177 44.78 -9.54 -24.53
C SER A 177 44.73 -10.91 -25.20
N SER A 178 44.50 -10.85 -26.51
CA SER A 178 44.71 -11.91 -27.49
C SER A 178 46.17 -12.36 -27.53
N THR A 179 46.41 -13.67 -27.53
CA THR A 179 47.58 -14.27 -28.21
C THR A 179 47.20 -15.68 -28.68
N LEU A 180 47.39 -15.92 -29.97
CA LEU A 180 47.27 -17.21 -30.67
C LEU A 180 48.51 -18.08 -30.41
N GLN A 181 48.36 -19.38 -30.73
CA GLN A 181 49.33 -20.51 -30.77
C GLN A 181 49.19 -21.47 -29.57
N GLU A 182 49.21 -22.80 -29.70
CA GLU A 182 49.13 -23.80 -30.78
C GLU A 182 49.03 -25.17 -30.07
N SER A 183 48.42 -26.18 -30.72
CA SER A 183 48.58 -27.65 -30.52
C SER A 183 48.80 -28.26 -29.12
N ASP A 184 47.94 -29.20 -28.69
CA ASP A 184 48.24 -30.63 -28.93
C ASP A 184 47.10 -31.60 -28.58
N LYS A 185 47.13 -32.73 -29.28
CA LYS A 185 46.13 -33.81 -29.32
C LYS A 185 46.31 -34.84 -28.19
N THR A 186 45.31 -35.73 -28.11
CA THR A 186 45.31 -37.17 -27.73
C THR A 186 44.42 -37.43 -26.51
N SER A 187 43.13 -37.76 -26.69
CA SER A 187 42.55 -39.08 -27.05
C SER A 187 42.72 -40.14 -25.97
N THR A 188 41.59 -40.57 -25.39
CA THR A 188 41.11 -41.97 -25.14
C THR A 188 39.95 -41.88 -24.14
N SER A 189 38.67 -42.05 -24.54
CA SER A 189 37.92 -43.32 -24.68
C SER A 189 37.95 -44.18 -23.42
N ALA A 190 36.90 -44.78 -22.89
CA ALA A 190 35.44 -44.81 -23.05
C ALA A 190 34.96 -45.91 -22.06
N PHE A 191 33.64 -45.98 -21.76
CA PHE A 191 32.92 -47.20 -21.31
C PHE A 191 33.17 -47.68 -19.85
N LEU A 192 32.20 -48.08 -19.01
CA LEU A 192 30.76 -48.44 -19.08
C LEU A 192 30.08 -48.18 -17.72
N ASP A 193 28.79 -47.81 -17.75
CA ASP A 193 27.59 -48.41 -17.11
C ASP A 193 27.71 -49.06 -15.70
N ASN A 194 26.72 -49.10 -14.82
CA ASN A 194 25.32 -48.69 -14.83
C ASN A 194 24.81 -48.70 -13.37
N GLU A 195 23.76 -47.90 -13.13
CA GLU A 195 22.53 -48.19 -12.38
C GLU A 195 22.56 -48.93 -11.03
N GLU A 196 22.09 -48.25 -9.98
CA GLU A 196 20.76 -48.42 -9.34
C GLU A 196 20.90 -49.33 -8.10
N SER A 197 20.12 -49.25 -7.03
CA SER A 197 19.05 -48.39 -6.54
C SER A 197 18.78 -48.86 -5.09
N SER A 198 18.04 -48.06 -4.32
CA SER A 198 17.24 -48.49 -3.14
C SER A 198 18.04 -48.96 -1.90
N SER A 199 17.59 -48.87 -0.65
CA SER A 199 16.38 -48.36 -0.02
C SER A 199 16.63 -48.28 1.50
N ALA A 200 15.83 -47.43 2.12
CA ALA A 200 15.52 -47.18 3.52
C ALA A 200 15.69 -48.30 4.60
N GLU A 201 15.99 -47.78 5.81
CA GLU A 201 15.52 -48.17 7.18
C GLU A 201 15.97 -49.54 7.74
N ASP A 202 16.27 -49.74 9.03
CA ASP A 202 15.56 -49.32 10.23
C ASP A 202 16.39 -49.60 11.53
N LYS A 203 16.09 -48.84 12.60
CA LYS A 203 16.21 -49.07 14.09
C LYS A 203 17.47 -49.66 14.78
N VAL A 204 17.77 -49.12 15.99
CA VAL A 204 17.60 -49.75 17.33
C VAL A 204 18.42 -49.03 18.45
N VAL A 205 17.70 -48.50 19.46
CA VAL A 205 17.90 -48.50 20.97
C VAL A 205 19.16 -47.82 21.57
N GLU A 206 19.05 -46.75 22.38
CA GLU A 206 18.90 -46.68 23.88
C GLU A 206 20.12 -47.31 24.63
N GLU A 207 20.75 -46.79 25.69
CA GLU A 207 20.42 -45.85 26.76
C GLU A 207 21.69 -45.57 27.64
N SER A 208 21.80 -44.37 28.22
CA SER A 208 22.43 -43.99 29.52
C SER A 208 23.92 -44.24 29.88
N LYS A 209 24.62 -43.16 30.33
CA LYS A 209 25.06 -42.96 31.73
C LYS A 209 25.89 -41.68 32.00
N ASP A 210 25.42 -40.96 33.03
CA ASP A 210 26.10 -40.15 34.07
C ASP A 210 26.94 -38.86 33.81
N LYS A 211 26.63 -37.88 34.67
CA LYS A 211 27.02 -36.45 34.84
C LYS A 211 28.38 -36.27 35.60
N PRO A 212 29.01 -35.07 35.79
CA PRO A 212 28.36 -33.80 36.23
C PRO A 212 29.00 -32.39 35.94
N LYS A 213 28.19 -31.33 36.25
CA LYS A 213 28.48 -29.90 36.59
C LYS A 213 28.96 -28.95 35.46
N ASP A 214 28.55 -27.67 35.28
CA ASP A 214 27.81 -26.64 36.04
C ASP A 214 27.32 -25.53 35.06
N LYS A 215 26.18 -24.84 35.33
CA LYS A 215 25.91 -23.37 35.18
C LYS A 215 24.43 -22.96 34.89
N GLN A 216 23.84 -22.28 35.89
CA GLN A 216 22.93 -21.08 35.88
C GLN A 216 21.57 -21.05 35.12
N PRO A 217 20.60 -20.20 35.58
CA PRO A 217 19.15 -20.44 35.46
C PRO A 217 18.56 -19.99 34.12
N SER A 218 17.72 -20.84 33.52
CA SER A 218 16.98 -20.56 32.28
C SER A 218 15.78 -19.65 32.52
N GLN A 219 15.71 -18.55 31.77
CA GLN A 219 14.49 -17.76 31.61
C GLN A 219 13.43 -18.61 30.89
N ASN A 220 12.24 -18.74 31.49
CA ASN A 220 11.10 -19.40 30.87
C ASN A 220 10.69 -18.61 29.61
N THR A 221 10.95 -19.17 28.43
CA THR A 221 10.30 -18.75 27.19
C THR A 221 8.93 -19.43 27.13
N PRO A 222 7.82 -18.70 26.97
CA PRO A 222 6.51 -19.33 26.84
C PRO A 222 6.50 -20.20 25.58
N SER A 223 5.96 -21.42 25.71
CA SER A 223 5.95 -22.38 24.62
C SER A 223 5.10 -21.86 23.47
N LEU A 224 5.40 -22.31 22.23
CA LEU A 224 4.60 -21.98 21.04
C LEU A 224 3.09 -22.20 21.28
N MET A 225 2.75 -23.24 22.04
CA MET A 225 1.38 -23.59 22.42
C MET A 225 0.73 -22.52 23.32
N ASP A 226 1.49 -21.87 24.20
CA ASP A 226 0.98 -20.82 25.08
C ASP A 226 0.67 -19.53 24.30
N ASN A 227 1.49 -19.21 23.31
CA ASN A 227 1.25 -18.07 22.41
C ASN A 227 0.05 -18.31 21.48
N VAL A 228 -0.11 -19.55 20.98
CA VAL A 228 -1.28 -19.93 20.17
C VAL A 228 -2.55 -19.87 21.00
N ARG A 229 -2.53 -20.38 22.24
CA ARG A 229 -3.68 -20.33 23.15
C ARG A 229 -4.06 -18.90 23.51
N PHE A 230 -3.06 -18.04 23.75
CA PHE A 230 -3.28 -16.61 24.00
C PHE A 230 -3.93 -15.89 22.81
N ILE A 231 -3.49 -16.17 21.57
CA ILE A 231 -4.08 -15.58 20.36
C ILE A 231 -5.52 -16.07 20.14
N VAL A 232 -5.78 -17.36 20.35
CA VAL A 232 -7.14 -17.93 20.22
C VAL A 232 -8.07 -17.35 21.29
N ASP A 233 -7.60 -17.19 22.53
CA ASP A 233 -8.36 -16.56 23.63
C ASP A 233 -8.64 -15.07 23.36
N LEU A 234 -7.67 -14.34 22.77
CA LEU A 234 -7.85 -12.95 22.36
C LEU A 234 -8.87 -12.79 21.22
N CYS A 235 -8.85 -13.67 20.23
CA CYS A 235 -9.81 -13.65 19.12
C CYS A 235 -11.22 -14.01 19.60
N SER A 236 -11.35 -15.07 20.41
CA SER A 236 -12.64 -15.50 20.94
C SER A 236 -13.27 -14.46 21.88
N LEU A 237 -12.48 -13.79 22.72
CA LEU A 237 -12.98 -12.69 23.58
C LEU A 237 -13.49 -11.50 22.75
N ARG A 238 -12.81 -11.12 21.66
CA ARG A 238 -13.25 -10.02 20.78
C ARG A 238 -14.56 -10.33 20.05
N ILE A 239 -14.75 -11.58 19.64
CA ILE A 239 -15.99 -12.05 19.01
C ILE A 239 -17.13 -12.00 20.03
N VAL A 240 -16.92 -12.53 21.24
CA VAL A 240 -17.92 -12.53 22.31
C VAL A 240 -18.33 -11.10 22.71
N VAL A 241 -17.37 -10.18 22.85
CA VAL A 241 -17.67 -8.77 23.16
C VAL A 241 -18.49 -8.13 22.04
N SER A 242 -18.19 -8.43 20.77
CA SER A 242 -18.95 -7.89 19.63
C SER A 242 -20.39 -8.40 19.59
N ILE A 243 -20.61 -9.68 19.91
CA ILE A 243 -21.95 -10.28 20.01
C ILE A 243 -22.75 -9.66 21.17
N ILE A 244 -22.11 -9.46 22.33
CA ILE A 244 -22.76 -8.83 23.49
C ILE A 244 -23.17 -7.38 23.17
N ILE A 245 -22.30 -6.60 22.53
CA ILE A 245 -22.61 -5.23 22.11
C ILE A 245 -23.80 -5.24 21.12
N ALA A 246 -23.78 -6.13 20.13
CA ALA A 246 -24.88 -6.25 19.16
C ALA A 246 -26.21 -6.66 19.83
N ALA A 247 -26.17 -7.55 20.82
CA ALA A 247 -27.34 -7.98 21.58
C ALA A 247 -27.93 -6.87 22.45
N LEU A 248 -27.10 -5.96 22.97
CA LEU A 248 -27.53 -4.82 23.80
C LEU A 248 -28.08 -3.65 22.98
N VAL A 249 -27.59 -3.43 21.76
CA VAL A 249 -28.01 -2.31 20.91
C VAL A 249 -29.50 -2.40 20.52
N LYS A 250 -30.00 -3.61 20.23
CA LYS A 250 -31.42 -3.82 19.85
C LYS A 250 -32.42 -3.37 20.92
N PRO A 251 -32.36 -3.85 22.19
CA PRO A 251 -33.30 -3.43 23.23
C PRO A 251 -33.15 -1.95 23.59
N ILE A 252 -31.94 -1.40 23.59
CA ILE A 252 -31.70 0.03 23.85
C ILE A 252 -32.33 0.89 22.75
N SER A 253 -32.19 0.49 21.48
CA SER A 253 -32.80 1.21 20.37
C SER A 253 -34.33 1.21 20.45
N LYS A 254 -34.93 0.07 20.80
CA LYS A 254 -36.38 -0.06 20.98
C LYS A 254 -36.88 0.80 22.14
N PHE A 255 -36.17 0.80 23.27
CA PHE A 255 -36.50 1.62 24.43
C PHE A 255 -36.44 3.13 24.13
N ILE A 256 -35.41 3.58 23.41
CA ILE A 256 -35.28 4.98 23.00
C ILE A 256 -36.36 5.37 21.98
N LEU A 257 -36.66 4.48 21.03
CA LEU A 257 -37.68 4.73 20.00
C LEU A 257 -39.10 4.78 20.59
N ASP A 258 -39.42 3.90 21.54
CA ASP A 258 -40.73 3.87 22.21
C ASP A 258 -40.89 5.04 23.19
N GLY A 259 -39.82 5.46 23.87
CA GLY A 259 -39.82 6.58 24.82
C GLY A 259 -40.05 7.96 24.20
N TYR A 260 -39.72 8.15 22.92
CA TYR A 260 -39.80 9.44 22.24
C TYR A 260 -41.14 9.74 21.55
N LYS A 261 -42.16 8.85 21.65
CA LYS A 261 -43.45 8.95 20.92
C LYS A 261 -43.24 9.41 19.47
N MET A 262 -42.70 8.49 18.66
CA MET A 262 -42.24 8.72 17.29
C MET A 262 -43.27 9.34 16.33
N ASP A 263 -44.56 9.19 16.60
CA ASP A 263 -45.62 9.79 15.77
C ASP A 263 -45.68 11.32 15.91
N ALA A 264 -45.31 11.86 17.08
CA ALA A 264 -45.28 13.30 17.33
C ALA A 264 -44.08 13.99 16.64
N LEU A 265 -42.94 13.31 16.52
CA LEU A 265 -41.75 13.84 15.85
C LEU A 265 -41.87 13.81 14.32
N LYS A 266 -42.54 12.79 13.75
CA LYS A 266 -42.82 12.75 12.30
C LYS A 266 -43.85 13.82 11.89
N ALA A 267 -44.88 14.04 12.70
CA ALA A 267 -45.88 15.08 12.45
C ALA A 267 -45.27 16.50 12.52
N ASN A 268 -44.34 16.76 13.44
CA ASN A 268 -43.72 18.07 13.63
C ASN A 268 -42.51 18.35 12.71
N ALA A 269 -41.87 17.31 12.15
CA ALA A 269 -40.81 17.49 11.14
C ALA A 269 -41.35 18.05 9.82
N LEU A 270 -42.63 17.77 9.49
CA LEU A 270 -43.33 18.34 8.33
C LEU A 270 -43.76 19.80 8.55
N SER A 271 -43.92 20.25 9.80
CA SER A 271 -44.31 21.62 10.14
C SER A 271 -43.12 22.60 10.28
N GLY A 272 -41.89 22.16 10.00
CA GLY A 272 -40.70 23.02 9.96
C GLY A 272 -40.20 23.52 11.32
N THR A 273 -40.70 22.96 12.42
CA THR A 273 -40.39 23.40 13.79
C THR A 273 -39.80 22.27 14.62
N VAL A 274 -38.66 21.71 14.21
CA VAL A 274 -37.93 20.76 15.06
C VAL A 274 -36.49 21.20 15.27
N ASP A 275 -36.08 21.13 16.54
CA ASP A 275 -34.72 21.35 16.99
C ASP A 275 -33.78 20.35 16.31
N ASN A 276 -32.85 20.86 15.48
CA ASN A 276 -31.98 20.08 14.60
C ASN A 276 -31.19 18.98 15.34
N ALA A 277 -30.99 19.12 16.65
CA ALA A 277 -30.31 18.16 17.50
C ALA A 277 -31.03 16.80 17.59
N ALA A 278 -32.36 16.78 17.65
CA ALA A 278 -33.14 15.54 17.79
C ALA A 278 -33.13 14.71 16.49
N VAL A 279 -33.23 15.39 15.35
CA VAL A 279 -33.16 14.77 14.01
C VAL A 279 -31.76 14.22 13.73
N LEU A 280 -30.71 14.95 14.13
CA LEU A 280 -29.33 14.47 14.04
C LEU A 280 -29.07 13.26 14.94
N TRP A 281 -29.63 13.22 16.14
CA TRP A 281 -29.55 12.06 17.02
C TRP A 281 -30.22 10.83 16.41
N TYR A 282 -31.38 11.00 15.79
CA TYR A 282 -32.09 9.94 15.08
C TYR A 282 -31.28 9.37 13.91
N LEU A 283 -30.71 10.23 13.06
CA LEU A 283 -29.86 9.82 11.94
C LEU A 283 -28.61 9.05 12.42
N LYS A 284 -27.99 9.51 13.51
CA LYS A 284 -26.83 8.83 14.11
C LYS A 284 -27.17 7.44 14.66
N ILE A 285 -28.29 7.30 15.36
CA ILE A 285 -28.74 5.98 15.87
C ILE A 285 -29.04 5.04 14.70
N ASN A 286 -29.75 5.50 13.66
CA ASN A 286 -30.08 4.66 12.51
C ASN A 286 -28.84 4.22 11.72
N LEU A 287 -27.85 5.10 11.58
CA LEU A 287 -26.57 4.75 10.96
C LEU A 287 -25.83 3.70 11.79
N LEU A 288 -25.79 3.86 13.11
CA LEU A 288 -25.14 2.91 14.02
C LEU A 288 -25.80 1.52 13.95
N ILE A 289 -27.13 1.45 13.85
CA ILE A 289 -27.87 0.19 13.69
C ILE A 289 -27.53 -0.46 12.34
N ARG A 290 -27.46 0.31 11.25
CA ARG A 290 -27.11 -0.22 9.92
C ARG A 290 -25.68 -0.76 9.87
N VAL A 291 -24.72 -0.05 10.47
CA VAL A 291 -23.32 -0.51 10.56
C VAL A 291 -23.23 -1.78 11.41
N THR A 292 -23.90 -1.82 12.56
CA THR A 292 -23.89 -2.99 13.45
C THR A 292 -24.51 -4.22 12.77
N ASN A 293 -25.64 -4.05 12.07
CA ASN A 293 -26.27 -5.15 11.33
C ASN A 293 -25.41 -5.62 10.15
N HIS A 294 -24.71 -4.70 9.47
CA HIS A 294 -23.82 -5.06 8.37
C HIS A 294 -22.62 -5.88 8.88
N VAL A 295 -22.01 -5.47 10.00
CA VAL A 295 -20.93 -6.20 10.65
C VAL A 295 -21.40 -7.56 11.17
N SER A 296 -22.59 -7.63 11.78
CA SER A 296 -23.19 -8.91 12.23
C SER A 296 -23.41 -9.87 11.08
N ASN A 297 -23.96 -9.40 9.96
CA ASN A 297 -24.18 -10.23 8.76
C ASN A 297 -22.87 -10.65 8.08
N MET A 298 -21.79 -9.88 8.26
CA MET A 298 -20.47 -10.23 7.75
C MET A 298 -19.83 -11.33 8.59
N ILE A 299 -20.04 -11.30 9.92
CA ILE A 299 -19.54 -12.32 10.85
C ILE A 299 -20.30 -13.65 10.67
N GLU A 300 -21.60 -13.66 10.40
CA GLU A 300 -22.37 -14.89 10.11
C GLU A 300 -21.99 -15.58 8.79
N ARG A 301 -21.23 -14.91 7.90
CA ARG A 301 -20.78 -15.45 6.61
C ARG A 301 -19.38 -16.06 6.65
N TYR A 302 -18.70 -16.03 7.79
CA TYR A 302 -17.40 -16.68 8.05
C TYR A 302 -17.58 -17.84 9.03
#